data_AF-A0A090BVR0-F1
#
_entry.id   AF-A0A090BVR0-F1
#
_cell.length_a   1.000
_cell.length_b   1.000
_cell.length_c   1.000
_cell.angle_alpha   90.00
_cell.angle_beta   90.00
_cell.angle_gamma   90.00
#
_symmetry.space_group_name_H-M   'P 1'
#
loop_
_entity.id
_entity.type
_entity.pdbx_description
1 polymer ?
#
loop_
_entity_poly.entity_id
_entity_poly.type
_entity_poly.pdbx_seq_one_letter_code
_entity_poly.pdbx_strand_id
1 'polypeptide(L)' 'MRWSIRGKYPAQMTAYVQDGPGVRAWVTKLSVAHKLPLKPISQLVEDLYGYDLNRATIEPILLPGYELAEAIERHPRVPL' A
#
# COMPACT_ATOMS: atom_id res chain seq x y z
N MET A 1 -0.74 -26.57 14.95
CA MET A 1 -0.03 -25.55 15.75
C MET A 1 -0.96 -24.37 15.99
N ARG A 2 -1.16 -23.96 17.25
CA ARG A 2 -2.11 -22.91 17.66
C ARG A 2 -1.32 -21.77 18.32
N TRP A 3 -1.30 -20.59 17.72
CA TRP A 3 -0.66 -19.41 18.30
C TRP A 3 -1.60 -18.78 19.34
N SER A 4 -1.14 -18.70 20.58
CA SER A 4 -1.82 -18.06 21.71
C SER A 4 -1.51 -16.56 21.70
N ILE A 5 -2.51 -15.73 21.41
CA ILE A 5 -2.41 -14.25 21.31
C ILE A 5 -2.43 -13.57 22.69
N ARG A 6 -1.50 -13.94 23.58
CA ARG A 6 -1.25 -13.21 24.84
C ARG A 6 0.23 -12.87 25.08
N GLY A 7 1.02 -12.77 24.03
CA GLY A 7 2.40 -12.29 24.09
C GLY A 7 2.51 -10.88 23.53
N LYS A 8 2.95 -9.91 24.33
CA LYS A 8 3.43 -8.61 23.82
C LYS A 8 4.50 -8.87 22.77
N TYR A 9 4.42 -8.18 21.64
CA TYR A 9 5.46 -8.22 20.60
C TYR A 9 6.82 -7.83 21.21
N PRO A 10 7.89 -8.60 21.00
CA PRO A 10 9.20 -8.30 21.57
C PRO A 10 9.74 -6.99 20.96
N ALA A 11 10.24 -6.11 21.82
CA ALA A 11 10.70 -4.75 21.48
C ALA A 11 11.89 -4.70 20.49
N GLN A 12 12.45 -5.86 20.15
CA GLN A 12 13.61 -6.03 19.27
C GLN A 12 13.23 -6.60 17.89
N MET A 13 11.95 -6.83 17.63
CA MET A 13 11.49 -7.20 16.29
C MET A 13 11.50 -5.96 15.38
N THR A 14 12.61 -5.76 14.68
CA THR A 14 12.69 -4.99 13.42
C THR A 14 12.12 -5.80 12.26
N ALA A 15 11.01 -6.52 12.48
CA ALA A 15 10.31 -7.14 11.37
C ALA A 15 9.83 -6.01 10.47
N TYR A 16 10.38 -5.93 9.26
CA TYR A 16 9.85 -5.06 8.22
C TYR A 16 8.36 -5.38 8.11
N VAL A 17 7.52 -4.43 8.54
CA VAL A 17 6.08 -4.52 8.27
C VAL A 17 5.98 -4.69 6.77
N GLN A 18 5.41 -5.82 6.31
CA GLN A 18 5.43 -6.25 4.91
C GLN A 18 5.08 -5.07 3.99
N ASP A 19 3.95 -4.42 4.24
CA ASP A 19 3.55 -3.20 3.54
C ASP A 19 3.98 -1.95 4.30
N GLY A 20 5.29 -1.73 4.46
CA GLY A 20 5.84 -0.54 5.10
C GLY A 20 5.46 0.77 4.36
N PRO A 21 5.73 1.96 4.94
CA PRO A 21 5.35 3.24 4.33
C PRO A 21 5.80 3.42 2.88
N GLY A 22 6.99 2.90 2.53
CA GLY A 22 7.51 2.95 1.16
C GLY A 22 6.70 2.11 0.17
N VAL A 23 6.39 0.86 0.53
CA VAL A 23 5.56 -0.04 -0.30
C VAL A 23 4.17 0.56 -0.48
N ARG A 24 3.56 1.07 0.61
CA ARG A 24 2.26 1.73 0.56
C ARG A 24 2.26 2.95 -0.38
N ALA A 25 3.23 3.85 -0.23
CA ALA A 25 3.33 5.04 -1.08
C ALA A 25 3.51 4.67 -2.56
N TRP A 26 4.32 3.64 -2.82
CA TRP A 26 4.58 3.18 -4.18
C TRP A 26 3.34 2.53 -4.82
N VAL A 27 2.65 1.64 -4.11
CA VAL A 27 1.38 1.04 -4.56
C VAL A 27 0.33 2.12 -4.82
N THR A 28 0.19 3.11 -3.93
CA THR A 28 -0.71 4.25 -4.15
C THR A 28 -0.34 5.02 -5.41
N LYS A 29 0.95 5.32 -5.65
CA LYS A 29 1.37 6.02 -6.87
C LYS A 29 1.01 5.22 -8.13
N LEU A 30 1.33 3.92 -8.17
CA LEU A 30 1.04 3.07 -9.33
C LEU A 30 -0.47 2.97 -9.60
N SER A 31 -1.27 2.78 -8.55
CA SER A 31 -2.70 2.62 -8.71
C SER A 31 -3.40 3.95 -9.01
N VAL A 32 -3.12 5.01 -8.27
CA VAL A 32 -3.85 6.28 -8.35
C VAL A 32 -3.35 7.17 -9.50
N ALA A 33 -2.04 7.36 -9.61
CA ALA A 33 -1.46 8.27 -10.60
C ALA A 33 -1.30 7.60 -11.97
N HIS A 34 -0.97 6.31 -11.99
CA HIS A 34 -0.79 5.55 -13.23
C HIS A 34 -1.96 4.65 -13.59
N LYS A 35 -3.05 4.66 -12.81
CA LYS A 35 -4.28 3.90 -13.04
C LYS A 35 -4.03 2.39 -13.23
N LEU A 36 -2.96 1.86 -12.64
CA LEU A 36 -2.64 0.43 -12.75
C LEU A 36 -3.57 -0.40 -11.85
N PRO A 37 -4.12 -1.52 -12.34
CA PRO A 37 -4.94 -2.40 -11.52
C PRO A 37 -4.11 -3.05 -10.40
N LEU A 38 -4.77 -3.33 -9.27
CA LEU A 38 -4.10 -3.92 -8.10
C LEU A 38 -3.47 -5.29 -8.36
N LYS A 39 -4.06 -6.12 -9.21
CA LYS A 39 -3.56 -7.48 -9.47
C LYS A 39 -2.15 -7.47 -10.10
N PRO A 40 -1.88 -6.72 -11.19
CA PRO A 40 -0.52 -6.52 -11.68
C PRO A 40 0.46 -5.95 -10.66
N ILE A 41 0.02 -5.00 -9.83
CA ILE A 41 0.88 -4.41 -8.79
C ILE A 41 1.23 -5.46 -7.72
N SER A 42 0.26 -6.28 -7.29
CA SER A 42 0.45 -7.37 -6.34
C SER A 42 1.42 -8.42 -6.88
N GLN A 43 1.30 -8.83 -8.14
CA GLN A 43 2.27 -9.71 -8.79
C GLN A 43 3.68 -9.12 -8.78
N LEU A 44 3.81 -7.84 -9.09
CA LEU A 44 5.11 -7.17 -9.15
C LEU A 44 5.74 -6.99 -7.74
N VAL A 45 4.92 -6.87 -6.69
CA VAL A 45 5.40 -6.89 -5.29
C VAL A 45 5.87 -8.29 -4.90
N GLU A 46 5.12 -9.33 -5.28
CA GLU A 46 5.52 -10.72 -5.07
C GLU A 46 6.84 -11.04 -5.78
N ASP A 47 7.00 -10.59 -7.02
CA ASP A 47 8.22 -10.81 -7.81
C ASP A 47 9.46 -10.12 -7.21
N LEU A 48 9.28 -8.95 -6.58
CA LEU A 48 10.40 -8.16 -6.02
C LEU A 48 10.72 -8.48 -4.56
N TYR A 49 9.71 -8.80 -3.76
CA TYR A 49 9.83 -8.91 -2.31
C TYR A 49 9.48 -10.30 -1.77
N GLY A 50 8.97 -11.21 -2.61
CA GLY A 50 8.67 -12.59 -2.25
C GLY A 50 7.40 -12.76 -1.41
N TYR A 51 6.50 -11.77 -1.39
CA TYR A 51 5.20 -11.87 -0.72
C TYR A 51 4.12 -11.07 -1.46
N ASP A 52 2.86 -11.49 -1.31
CA ASP A 52 1.70 -10.77 -1.85
C ASP A 52 1.28 -9.59 -0.97
N LEU A 53 0.73 -8.55 -1.59
CA LEU A 53 0.20 -7.38 -0.90
C LEU A 53 -0.95 -7.74 0.04
N ASN A 54 -0.91 -7.21 1.26
CA ASN A 54 -2.04 -7.35 2.15
C ASN A 54 -3.13 -6.34 1.76
N ARG A 55 -4.18 -6.82 1.09
CA ARG A 55 -5.36 -6.02 0.71
C ARG A 55 -5.97 -5.24 1.88
N ALA A 56 -6.02 -5.82 3.08
CA ALA A 56 -6.55 -5.14 4.26
C ALA A 56 -5.71 -3.93 4.69
N THR A 57 -4.43 -3.87 4.28
CA THR A 57 -3.52 -2.74 4.53
C THR A 57 -3.53 -1.74 3.36
N ILE A 58 -3.74 -2.22 2.13
CA ILE A 58 -3.66 -1.42 0.90
C ILE A 58 -4.99 -0.76 0.52
N GLU A 59 -6.12 -1.43 0.65
CA GLU A 59 -7.42 -0.85 0.26
C GLU A 59 -7.75 0.45 1.02
N PRO A 60 -7.50 0.57 2.35
CA PRO A 60 -7.78 1.80 3.08
C PRO A 60 -6.96 3.02 2.66
N ILE A 61 -5.78 2.82 2.05
CA ILE A 61 -4.93 3.92 1.59
C ILE A 61 -5.22 4.32 0.14
N LEU A 62 -5.84 3.45 -0.64
CA LEU A 62 -6.13 3.71 -2.05
C LEU A 62 -7.34 4.61 -2.22
N LEU A 63 -8.43 4.39 -1.46
CA LEU A 63 -9.64 5.17 -1.60
C LEU A 63 -9.40 6.69 -1.37
N PRO A 64 -8.75 7.12 -0.27
CA PRO A 64 -8.42 8.54 -0.09
C PRO A 64 -7.47 9.07 -1.18
N GLY A 65 -6.58 8.22 -1.69
CA GLY A 65 -5.70 8.57 -2.79
C GLY A 65 -6.47 8.88 -4.08
N TYR A 66 -7.44 8.04 -4.43
CA TYR A 66 -8.32 8.26 -5.59
C TYR A 66 -9.16 9.53 -5.43
N GLU A 67 -9.76 9.75 -4.26
CA GLU A 67 -10.54 10.97 -3.97
C GLU A 67 -9.70 12.23 -4.12
N LEU A 68 -8.48 12.23 -3.59
CA LEU A 68 -7.55 13.35 -3.70
C LEU A 68 -7.13 13.59 -5.15
N ALA A 69 -6.78 12.53 -5.89
CA ALA A 69 -6.39 12.65 -7.29
C ALA A 69 -7.55 13.19 -8.14
N GLU A 70 -8.78 12.70 -7.92
CA GLU A 70 -9.97 13.18 -8.62
C GLU A 70 -10.26 14.65 -8.28
N ALA A 71 -10.04 15.09 -7.05
CA ALA A 71 -10.18 16.49 -6.65
C ALA A 71 -9.16 17.40 -7.35
N ILE A 72 -7.90 16.94 -7.47
CA ILE A 72 -6.82 17.66 -8.16
C ILE A 72 -7.09 17.72 -9.66
N GLU A 73 -7.49 16.61 -10.28
CA GLU A 73 -7.80 16.52 -11.71
C GLU A 73 -9.00 17.40 -12.09
N ARG A 74 -10.02 17.50 -11.22
CA ARG A 74 -11.22 18.35 -11.42
C ARG A 74 -10.98 19.83 -11.15
N HIS A 75 -10.08 20.15 -10.24
CA HIS A 75 -9.72 21.53 -9.90
C HIS A 75 -8.21 21.71 -10.04
N PRO A 76 -7.69 21.72 -11.28
CA PRO A 76 -6.29 21.96 -11.51
C PRO A 76 -5.97 23.36 -10.97
N ARG A 77 -5.32 23.42 -9.82
CA ARG A 77 -4.60 24.62 -9.43
C ARG A 77 -3.56 24.82 -10.53
N VAL A 78 -3.57 26.00 -11.15
CA VAL A 78 -2.70 26.37 -12.27
C VAL A 78 -1.28 25.84 -12.03
N PRO A 79 -0.68 25.07 -12.96
CA PRO A 79 0.59 24.40 -12.72
C PRO A 79 1.78 25.38 -12.82
N LEU A 80 2.89 24.97 -12.18
CA LEU A 80 4.25 25.51 -12.35
C LEU A 80 4.70 25.45 -13.81
#